data_AF-A0AAD9Y675-F1
#
_entry.id   AF-A0AAD9Y675-F1
#
_cell.length_a   1.000
_cell.length_b   1.000
_cell.length_c   1.000
_cell.angle_alpha   90.00
_cell.angle_beta   90.00
_cell.angle_gamma   90.00
#
_symmetry.space_group_name_H-M   'P 1'
#
loop_
_entity.id
_entity.type
_entity.pdbx_description
1 polymer ?
#
loop_
_entity_poly.entity_id
_entity_poly.type
_entity_poly.pdbx_seq_one_letter_code
_entity_poly.pdbx_strand_id
1 'polypeptide(L)'
;MPPRRNIRDEDWERLRPIIRELYLEEDRSLKDVLLILGTFHSFYPSKAQLEWKLKQWHLTKNMGVMDWKYVGNEIHRRKCRGKESKVYLSGIPLRTKAVERGISRYCYETAIEKAMHPEPPVPEDQPLLVCTPAAQEMNLPSRLDNIPWLLSRRLIEGNYV
;
A
#
# COMPACT_ATOMS: atom_id res chain seq x y z
N MET A 1 12.14 20.93 -29.81
CA MET A 1 11.73 20.07 -28.67
C MET A 1 12.57 18.80 -28.75
N PRO A 2 13.30 18.39 -27.69
CA PRO A 2 14.07 17.15 -27.75
C PRO A 2 13.13 15.95 -27.92
N PRO A 3 13.51 14.93 -28.71
CA PRO A 3 12.66 13.77 -28.95
C PRO A 3 12.35 13.06 -27.63
N ARG A 4 11.09 12.60 -27.48
CA ARG A 4 10.67 11.78 -26.33
C ARG A 4 11.55 10.52 -26.30
N ARG A 5 12.48 10.43 -25.34
CA ARG A 5 13.26 9.21 -25.13
C ARG A 5 12.31 8.10 -24.71
N ASN A 6 12.24 7.05 -25.52
CA ASN A 6 11.60 5.80 -25.14
C ASN A 6 12.54 5.09 -24.16
N ILE A 7 12.18 5.08 -22.88
CA ILE A 7 12.93 4.44 -21.81
C ILE A 7 12.40 3.01 -21.69
N ARG A 8 13.30 2.03 -21.65
CA ARG A 8 12.94 0.62 -21.58
C ARG A 8 12.34 0.28 -20.22
N ASP A 9 11.43 -0.69 -20.20
CA ASP A 9 10.76 -1.10 -18.97
C ASP A 9 11.73 -1.74 -17.95
N GLU A 10 12.81 -2.36 -18.42
CA GLU A 10 13.85 -2.93 -17.54
C GLU A 10 14.59 -1.85 -16.73
N ASP A 11 14.85 -0.68 -17.33
CA ASP A 11 15.50 0.44 -16.65
C ASP A 11 14.59 0.99 -15.53
N TRP A 12 13.28 1.02 -15.79
CA TRP A 12 12.28 1.41 -14.81
C TRP A 12 12.20 0.42 -13.65
N GLU A 13 12.15 -0.88 -13.93
CA GLU A 13 12.04 -1.89 -12.88
C GLU A 13 13.29 -1.94 -12.00
N ARG A 14 14.48 -1.74 -12.59
CA ARG A 14 15.74 -1.64 -11.85
C ARG A 14 15.73 -0.51 -10.81
N LEU A 15 15.12 0.63 -11.15
CA LEU A 15 15.06 1.82 -10.29
C LEU A 15 13.78 1.91 -9.46
N ARG A 16 12.79 1.04 -9.70
CA ARG A 16 11.53 0.99 -8.96
C ARG A 16 11.69 0.99 -7.43
N PRO A 17 12.56 0.18 -6.79
CA PRO A 17 12.70 0.21 -5.34
C PRO A 17 13.20 1.57 -4.82
N ILE A 18 14.15 2.19 -5.53
CA ILE A 18 14.68 3.52 -5.20
C ILE A 18 13.61 4.59 -5.37
N ILE A 19 12.85 4.54 -6.47
CA ILE A 19 11.74 5.47 -6.70
C ILE A 19 10.69 5.34 -5.61
N ARG A 20 10.36 4.11 -5.22
CA ARG A 20 9.40 3.82 -4.15
C ARG A 20 9.85 4.44 -2.82
N GLU A 21 11.10 4.20 -2.42
CA GLU A 21 11.68 4.73 -1.18
C GLU A 21 11.65 6.27 -1.18
N LEU A 22 12.22 6.90 -2.22
CA LEU A 22 12.26 8.36 -2.33
C LEU A 22 10.86 8.98 -2.32
N TYR A 23 9.91 8.37 -3.03
CA TYR A 23 8.58 8.95 -3.22
C TYR A 23 7.64 8.72 -2.02
N LEU A 24 7.67 7.52 -1.42
CA LEU A 24 6.72 7.12 -0.38
C LEU A 24 7.29 7.19 1.03
N GLU A 25 8.56 6.83 1.23
CA GLU A 25 9.17 6.74 2.56
C GLU A 25 9.81 8.07 2.94
N GLU A 26 10.51 8.71 2.01
CA GLU A 26 11.11 10.04 2.21
C GLU A 26 10.17 11.23 1.91
N ASP A 27 8.95 10.97 1.41
CA ASP A 27 7.95 11.97 0.96
C ASP A 27 8.54 13.06 0.03
N ARG A 28 9.47 12.68 -0.86
CA ARG A 28 10.06 13.62 -1.82
C ARG A 28 9.05 14.07 -2.86
N SER A 29 9.22 15.29 -3.36
CA SER A 29 8.43 15.77 -4.49
C SER A 29 8.87 15.06 -5.78
N LEU A 30 7.98 14.98 -6.79
CA LEU A 30 8.35 14.41 -8.10
C LEU A 30 9.56 15.11 -8.72
N LYS A 31 9.73 16.41 -8.48
CA LYS A 31 10.89 17.17 -8.98
C LYS A 31 12.19 16.69 -8.34
N ASP A 32 12.16 16.46 -7.02
CA ASP A 32 13.33 15.99 -6.28
C ASP A 32 13.68 14.56 -6.66
N VAL A 33 12.67 13.68 -6.81
CA VAL A 33 12.87 12.32 -7.31
C VAL A 33 13.57 12.34 -8.68
N LEU A 34 13.08 13.16 -9.63
CA LEU A 34 13.73 13.31 -10.94
C LEU A 34 15.17 13.82 -10.85
N LEU A 35 15.43 14.78 -9.95
CA LEU A 35 16.76 15.32 -9.73
C LEU A 35 17.72 14.24 -9.19
N ILE A 36 17.27 13.45 -8.21
CA ILE A 36 18.06 12.37 -7.60
C ILE A 36 18.33 11.28 -8.63
N LEU A 37 17.31 10.85 -9.38
CA LEU A 37 17.46 9.88 -10.46
C LEU A 37 18.47 10.34 -11.53
N GLY A 38 18.42 11.61 -11.91
CA GLY A 38 19.35 12.17 -12.89
C GLY A 38 20.78 12.31 -12.35
N THR A 39 20.93 12.69 -11.09
CA THR A 39 22.23 13.00 -10.47
C THR A 39 22.99 11.74 -10.08
N PHE A 40 22.30 10.77 -9.47
CA PHE A 40 22.94 9.58 -8.88
C PHE A 40 22.82 8.31 -9.73
N HIS A 41 21.80 8.25 -10.60
CA HIS A 41 21.52 7.04 -11.39
C HIS A 41 21.61 7.28 -12.91
N SER A 42 22.02 8.48 -13.34
CA SER A 42 22.07 8.90 -14.75
C SER A 42 20.76 8.62 -15.50
N PHE A 43 19.63 8.72 -14.81
CA PHE A 43 18.31 8.38 -15.31
C PHE A 43 17.44 9.63 -15.44
N TYR A 44 17.05 9.95 -16.67
CA TYR A 44 16.42 11.24 -17.00
C TYR A 44 15.03 11.09 -17.64
N PRO A 45 14.03 10.54 -16.92
CA PRO A 45 12.67 10.49 -17.41
C PRO A 45 12.03 11.88 -17.37
N SER A 46 11.02 12.09 -18.21
CA SER A 46 10.13 13.24 -18.04
C SER A 46 9.22 13.05 -16.84
N LYS A 47 8.75 14.17 -16.28
CA LYS A 47 7.77 14.15 -15.17
C LYS A 47 6.52 13.31 -15.51
N ALA A 48 5.99 13.45 -16.72
CA ALA A 48 4.81 12.71 -17.16
C ALA A 48 5.06 11.19 -17.22
N GLN A 49 6.27 10.75 -17.61
CA GLN A 49 6.64 9.33 -17.60
C GLN A 49 6.73 8.79 -16.16
N LEU A 50 7.32 9.56 -15.25
CA LEU A 50 7.38 9.17 -13.83
C LEU A 50 5.98 9.07 -13.23
N GLU A 51 5.11 10.05 -13.47
CA GLU A 51 3.70 10.01 -13.02
C GLU A 51 2.96 8.78 -13.56
N TRP A 52 3.14 8.49 -14.86
CA TRP A 52 2.55 7.30 -15.47
C TRP A 52 3.06 6.01 -14.82
N LYS A 53 4.37 5.89 -14.57
CA LYS A 53 4.95 4.71 -13.91
C LYS A 53 4.51 4.56 -12.46
N LEU A 54 4.43 5.64 -11.70
CA LEU A 54 3.87 5.61 -10.34
C LEU A 54 2.43 5.10 -10.35
N LYS A 55 1.62 5.51 -11.33
CA LYS A 55 0.24 4.99 -11.49
C LYS A 55 0.24 3.51 -11.83
N GLN A 56 1.06 3.06 -12.79
CA GLN A 56 1.17 1.65 -13.17
C GLN A 56 1.64 0.75 -12.02
N TRP A 57 2.53 1.25 -11.17
CA TRP A 57 3.01 0.53 -10.00
C TRP A 57 2.10 0.63 -8.79
N HIS A 58 0.96 1.33 -8.91
CA HIS A 58 0.07 1.64 -7.80
C HIS A 58 0.86 2.24 -6.62
N LEU A 59 1.67 3.27 -6.87
CA LEU A 59 2.40 4.01 -5.85
C LEU A 59 1.74 5.38 -5.68
N THR A 60 0.83 5.47 -4.71
CA THR A 60 0.11 6.71 -4.38
C THR A 60 0.37 7.09 -2.92
N LYS A 61 0.40 8.40 -2.66
CA LYS A 61 0.52 8.95 -1.30
C LYS A 61 -0.76 9.56 -0.76
N ASN A 62 -1.75 9.75 -1.63
CA ASN A 62 -3.02 10.38 -1.31
C ASN A 62 -4.17 9.43 -1.61
N MET A 63 -5.21 9.52 -0.79
CA MET A 63 -6.49 8.83 -0.97
C MET A 63 -7.56 9.84 -1.41
N GLY A 64 -8.41 9.41 -2.33
CA GLY A 64 -9.59 10.14 -2.76
C GLY A 64 -10.75 9.97 -1.79
N VAL A 65 -11.86 10.67 -2.08
CA VAL A 65 -13.06 10.66 -1.21
C VAL A 65 -13.62 9.24 -1.05
N MET A 66 -13.70 8.48 -2.15
CA MET A 66 -14.23 7.10 -2.12
C MET A 66 -13.35 6.16 -1.32
N ASP A 67 -12.03 6.29 -1.44
CA ASP A 67 -11.05 5.49 -0.67
C ASP A 67 -11.20 5.77 0.83
N TRP A 68 -11.35 7.05 1.20
CA TRP A 68 -11.60 7.43 2.59
C TRP A 68 -12.92 6.87 3.12
N LYS A 69 -14.00 6.94 2.34
CA LYS A 69 -15.30 6.34 2.71
C LYS A 69 -15.19 4.84 2.94
N TYR A 70 -14.48 4.13 2.06
CA TYR A 70 -14.20 2.71 2.21
C TYR A 70 -13.43 2.44 3.51
N VAL A 71 -12.35 3.17 3.77
CA VAL A 71 -11.54 3.04 5.00
C VAL A 71 -12.37 3.30 6.26
N GLY A 72 -13.19 4.36 6.25
CA GLY A 72 -14.07 4.71 7.36
C GLY A 72 -15.07 3.59 7.68
N ASN A 73 -15.73 3.05 6.66
CA ASN A 73 -16.67 1.95 6.82
C ASN A 73 -16.00 0.67 7.31
N GLU A 74 -14.82 0.36 6.79
CA GLU A 74 -14.08 -0.84 7.17
C GLU A 74 -13.61 -0.77 8.64
N ILE A 75 -13.11 0.39 9.07
CA ILE A 75 -12.74 0.64 10.47
C ILE A 75 -13.96 0.55 11.37
N HIS A 76 -15.08 1.14 10.97
CA HIS A 76 -16.33 1.07 11.74
C HIS A 76 -16.79 -0.38 11.90
N ARG A 77 -16.84 -1.15 10.81
CA ARG A 77 -17.22 -2.57 10.81
C ARG A 77 -16.32 -3.41 11.72
N ARG A 78 -15.02 -3.16 11.71
CA ARG A 78 -14.05 -3.82 12.60
C ARG A 78 -14.24 -3.43 14.06
N LYS A 79 -14.46 -2.14 14.34
CA LYS A 79 -14.72 -1.63 15.69
C LYS A 79 -15.98 -2.25 16.31
N CYS A 80 -17.04 -2.40 15.54
CA CYS A 80 -18.27 -3.09 15.98
C CYS A 80 -18.03 -4.56 16.36
N ARG A 81 -16.95 -5.18 15.85
CA ARG A 81 -16.52 -6.54 16.20
C ARG A 81 -15.41 -6.55 17.26
N GLY A 82 -15.12 -5.41 17.90
CA GLY A 82 -14.08 -5.28 18.93
C GLY A 82 -12.65 -5.37 18.41
N LYS A 83 -12.42 -5.15 17.10
CA LYS A 83 -11.09 -5.25 16.48
C LYS A 83 -10.47 -3.87 16.24
N GLU A 84 -9.20 -3.73 16.56
CA GLU A 84 -8.39 -2.60 16.12
C GLU A 84 -8.10 -2.65 14.62
N SER A 85 -7.75 -1.50 14.05
CA SER A 85 -7.47 -1.34 12.62
C SER A 85 -6.19 -0.54 12.39
N LYS A 86 -5.32 -1.04 11.52
CA LYS A 86 -4.22 -0.31 10.88
C LYS A 86 -4.55 -0.15 9.40
N VAL A 87 -4.24 1.02 8.86
CA VAL A 87 -4.45 1.36 7.45
C VAL A 87 -3.10 1.51 6.78
N TYR A 88 -2.94 0.89 5.62
CA TYR A 88 -1.74 0.97 4.79
C TYR A 88 -2.13 1.50 3.42
N LEU A 89 -1.35 2.44 2.91
CA LEU A 89 -1.47 2.96 1.55
C LEU A 89 -0.15 2.72 0.82
N SER A 90 -0.19 2.03 -0.32
CA SER A 90 1.01 1.66 -1.08
C SER A 90 2.01 0.84 -0.26
N GLY A 91 1.52 0.11 0.75
CA GLY A 91 2.32 -0.64 1.73
C GLY A 91 2.92 0.21 2.85
N ILE A 92 2.71 1.53 2.88
CA ILE A 92 3.16 2.41 3.98
C ILE A 92 2.07 2.54 5.03
N PRO A 93 2.37 2.31 6.33
CA PRO A 93 1.39 2.46 7.40
C PRO A 93 1.02 3.94 7.59
N LEU A 94 -0.27 4.24 7.58
CA LEU A 94 -0.77 5.57 7.91
C LEU A 94 -0.82 5.76 9.42
N ARG A 95 -0.38 6.94 9.88
CA ARG A 95 -0.49 7.34 11.29
C ARG A 95 -1.97 7.43 11.69
N THR A 96 -2.33 6.94 12.87
CA THR A 96 -3.72 6.96 13.39
C THR A 96 -4.35 8.36 13.30
N LYS A 97 -3.62 9.41 13.73
CA LYS A 97 -4.08 10.80 13.65
C LYS A 97 -4.37 11.27 12.22
N ALA A 98 -3.65 10.75 11.22
CA ALA A 98 -3.89 11.08 9.81
C ALA A 98 -5.15 10.38 9.30
N VAL A 99 -5.35 9.11 9.70
CA VAL A 99 -6.56 8.35 9.39
C VAL A 99 -7.81 9.01 9.98
N GLU A 100 -7.77 9.38 11.26
CA GLU A 100 -8.88 10.09 11.93
C GLU A 100 -9.23 11.40 11.23
N ARG A 101 -8.22 12.20 10.87
CA ARG A 101 -8.42 13.45 10.12
C ARG A 101 -9.04 13.20 8.75
N GLY A 102 -8.59 12.16 8.03
CA GLY A 102 -9.15 11.80 6.73
C GLY A 102 -10.61 11.37 6.83
N ILE A 103 -10.93 10.49 7.79
CA ILE A 103 -12.30 10.05 8.06
C ILE A 103 -13.19 11.23 8.44
N SER A 104 -12.76 12.07 9.37
CA SER A 104 -13.53 13.25 9.80
C SER A 104 -13.83 14.21 8.65
N ARG A 105 -12.93 14.31 7.67
CA ARG A 105 -13.10 15.22 6.53
C ARG A 105 -14.03 14.64 5.46
N TYR A 106 -13.94 13.34 5.19
CA TYR A 106 -14.53 12.74 3.98
C TYR A 106 -15.65 11.71 4.25
N CYS A 107 -15.78 11.23 5.49
CA CYS A 107 -16.77 10.22 5.87
C CYS A 107 -17.98 10.81 6.64
N TYR A 108 -18.13 12.14 6.64
CA TYR A 108 -19.38 12.73 7.10
C TYR A 108 -20.47 12.45 6.07
N GLU A 109 -21.51 11.73 6.48
CA GLU A 109 -22.70 11.48 5.69
C GLU A 109 -23.93 11.67 6.56
N THR A 110 -24.93 12.34 6.01
CA THR A 110 -26.25 12.44 6.60
C THR A 110 -26.98 11.09 6.51
N ALA A 111 -28.00 10.89 7.35
CA ALA A 111 -28.80 9.66 7.33
C ALA A 111 -29.46 9.38 5.96
N ILE A 112 -29.76 10.44 5.20
CA ILE A 112 -30.34 10.35 3.86
C ILE A 112 -29.28 9.87 2.84
N GLU A 113 -28.08 10.44 2.85
CA GLU A 113 -26.98 10.04 1.96
C GLU A 113 -26.59 8.58 2.19
N LYS A 114 -26.55 8.15 3.45
CA LYS A 114 -26.28 6.75 3.80
C LYS A 114 -27.37 5.78 3.32
N ALA A 115 -28.62 6.22 3.27
CA ALA A 115 -29.72 5.41 2.75
C ALA A 115 -29.73 5.34 1.21
N MET A 116 -29.23 6.37 0.53
CA MET A 116 -29.17 6.45 -0.93
C MET A 116 -27.95 5.75 -1.54
N HIS A 117 -26.83 5.68 -0.82
CA HIS A 117 -25.60 5.05 -1.31
C HIS A 117 -25.35 3.72 -0.59
N PRO A 118 -25.62 2.56 -1.23
CA PRO A 118 -25.13 1.29 -0.72
C PRO A 118 -23.60 1.31 -0.68
N GLU A 119 -23.02 0.48 0.20
CA GLU A 119 -21.61 0.48 0.60
C GLU A 119 -20.61 0.93 -0.49
N PRO A 120 -19.60 1.76 -0.13
CA PRO A 120 -18.61 2.22 -1.09
C PRO A 120 -17.94 1.02 -1.75
N PRO A 121 -17.81 1.04 -3.09
CA PRO A 121 -17.16 -0.04 -3.82
C PRO A 121 -15.73 -0.23 -3.29
N VAL A 122 -15.26 -1.47 -3.30
CA VAL A 122 -13.87 -1.78 -2.95
C VAL A 122 -12.97 -0.99 -3.92
N PRO A 123 -11.96 -0.25 -3.43
CA PRO A 123 -11.03 0.45 -4.31
C PRO A 123 -10.22 -0.56 -5.14
N GLU A 124 -10.66 -0.88 -6.35
CA GLU A 124 -9.97 -1.85 -7.23
C GLU A 124 -8.61 -1.33 -7.72
N ASP A 125 -8.46 -0.01 -7.84
CA ASP A 125 -7.29 0.63 -8.44
C ASP A 125 -6.23 1.12 -7.45
N GLN A 126 -6.49 1.01 -6.13
CA GLN A 126 -5.60 1.53 -5.11
C GLN A 126 -4.98 0.46 -4.21
N PRO A 127 -3.70 0.62 -3.83
CA PRO A 127 -2.97 -0.31 -2.96
C PRO A 127 -3.34 -0.07 -1.48
N LEU A 128 -4.64 -0.11 -1.17
CA LEU A 128 -5.20 0.23 0.13
C LEU A 128 -5.52 -1.05 0.91
N LEU A 129 -4.99 -1.14 2.13
CA LEU A 129 -5.22 -2.27 3.03
C LEU A 129 -5.64 -1.78 4.40
N VAL A 130 -6.79 -2.26 4.88
CA VAL A 130 -7.19 -2.14 6.28
C VAL A 130 -7.07 -3.53 6.91
N CYS A 131 -6.27 -3.65 7.96
CA CYS A 131 -6.05 -4.92 8.66
C CYS A 131 -6.08 -4.74 10.17
N THR A 132 -6.41 -5.81 10.90
CA THR A 132 -6.15 -5.83 12.34
C THR A 132 -4.64 -6.02 12.50
N PRO A 133 -3.95 -5.17 13.29
CA PRO A 133 -2.54 -5.40 13.56
C PRO A 133 -2.37 -6.82 14.09
N ALA A 134 -1.34 -7.53 13.62
CA ALA A 134 -0.93 -8.76 14.27
C ALA A 134 -0.82 -8.45 15.77
N ALA A 135 -1.47 -9.27 16.60
CA ALA A 135 -1.25 -9.21 18.04
C ALA A 135 0.27 -9.24 18.22
N GLN A 136 0.81 -8.20 18.84
CA GLN A 136 2.23 -8.00 19.09
C GLN A 136 2.88 -9.35 19.30
N GLU A 137 3.86 -9.71 18.45
CA GLU A 137 4.47 -11.03 18.42
C GLU A 137 4.61 -11.52 19.87
N MET A 138 3.79 -12.49 20.25
CA MET A 138 4.14 -13.30 21.39
C MET A 138 5.52 -13.79 21.04
N ASN A 139 6.55 -13.38 21.79
CA ASN A 139 7.92 -13.84 21.63
C ASN A 139 7.85 -15.34 21.34
N LEU A 140 7.93 -15.72 20.07
CA LEU A 140 7.88 -17.12 19.73
C LEU A 140 9.19 -17.63 20.30
N PRO A 141 9.17 -18.55 21.28
CA PRO A 141 10.41 -19.16 21.69
C PRO A 141 11.07 -19.67 20.42
N SER A 142 12.39 -19.43 20.30
CA SER A 142 13.26 -19.69 19.15
C SER A 142 13.25 -21.13 18.62
N ARG A 143 12.34 -21.97 19.10
CA ARG A 143 12.27 -23.40 18.87
C ARG A 143 10.97 -23.78 18.16
N LEU A 144 10.77 -23.19 16.97
CA LEU A 144 9.83 -23.72 15.97
C LEU A 144 10.27 -25.12 15.47
N ASP A 145 11.52 -25.52 15.74
CA ASP A 145 12.14 -26.75 15.26
C ASP A 145 11.53 -28.04 15.81
N ASN A 146 10.68 -27.96 16.84
CA ASN A 146 10.13 -29.13 17.54
C ASN A 146 8.60 -29.22 17.52
N ILE A 147 7.93 -28.51 16.60
CA ILE A 147 6.47 -28.61 16.49
C ILE A 147 6.11 -29.87 15.69
N PRO A 148 5.51 -30.91 16.31
CA PRO A 148 5.37 -32.24 15.69
C PRO A 148 4.56 -32.25 14.39
N TRP A 149 3.58 -31.36 14.25
CA TRP A 149 2.74 -31.26 13.05
C TRP A 149 3.35 -30.42 11.91
N LEU A 150 4.47 -29.73 12.15
CA LEU A 150 5.29 -29.11 11.10
C LEU A 150 6.27 -30.12 10.48
N LEU A 151 6.65 -31.16 11.22
CA LEU A 151 7.54 -32.24 10.76
C LEU A 151 6.82 -33.29 9.90
N SER A 152 5.49 -33.44 10.05
CA SER A 152 4.70 -34.44 9.31
C SER A 152 4.56 -34.16 7.82
N ARG A 153 4.87 -32.94 7.35
CA ARG A 153 4.81 -32.59 5.91
C ARG A 153 6.00 -33.13 5.10
N ARG A 154 7.10 -33.52 5.77
CA ARG A 154 8.28 -34.10 5.11
C ARG A 154 8.23 -35.62 4.92
N LEU A 155 7.21 -36.29 5.45
CA LEU A 155 7.10 -37.76 5.41
C LEU A 155 6.19 -38.29 4.29
N ILE A 156 5.59 -37.43 3.47
CA ILE A 156 4.67 -37.85 2.39
C ILE A 156 5.33 -37.78 0.99
N GLU A 157 6.49 -37.12 0.83
CA GLU A 157 7.21 -37.02 -0.45
C GLU A 157 8.38 -38.01 -0.56
N GLY A 158 8.11 -39.29 -0.36
CA GLY A 158 9.13 -40.31 -0.57
C GLY A 158 8.53 -41.71 -0.52
N ASN A 159 7.86 -42.11 -1.59
CA ASN A 159 7.83 -43.48 -2.12
C ASN A 159 6.74 -43.59 -3.19
N TYR A 160 7.09 -43.33 -4.44
CA TYR A 160 6.61 -44.13 -5.57
C TYR A 160 7.79 -44.34 -6.52
N VAL A 161 8.24 -45.59 -6.56
CA VAL A 161 9.12 -46.20 -7.57
C VAL A 161 8.37 -46.23 -8.90
#